data_AF-A0A9D5Z8F6-F1
#
_entry.id   AF-A0A9D5Z8F6-F1
#
_cell.length_a   1.000
_cell.length_b   1.000
_cell.length_c   1.000
_cell.angle_alpha   90.00
_cell.angle_beta   90.00
_cell.angle_gamma   90.00
#
_symmetry.space_group_name_H-M   'P 1'
#
loop_
_entity.id
_entity.type
_entity.pdbx_description
1 polymer ?
#
loop_
_entity_poly.entity_id
_entity_poly.type
_entity_poly.pdbx_seq_one_letter_code
_entity_poly.pdbx_strand_id
1 'polypeptide(L)'
;MSKQHSPVSVVDEVRLISHAFLGVVKQVAANSIDGFNRLFTVDDRVRAHFYRERGVAHTKQGRHWQAMPLLEQVLRYWPDDEETLFHLGYSYLKTEQTREGILVLERANHSPATATPRVSSILGMAYIQAKEYQKAVEVLRAALEKSPTNFNLHYRLGLALDHLGEYDAAIEAFQNALTIRPNELKIYQSIGFVLDQQGKHEEAVVFFKKTREMKEVLQENWDGTSAS
;
A
#
# COMPACT_ATOMS: atom_id res chain seq x y z
N MET A 1 -76.33 43.58 -3.87
CA MET A 1 -75.62 42.33 -3.45
C MET A 1 -74.45 42.75 -2.59
N SER A 2 -74.61 42.75 -1.27
CA SER A 2 -73.60 43.19 -0.30
C SER A 2 -72.88 41.96 0.24
N LYS A 3 -71.58 41.81 -0.06
CA LYS A 3 -70.72 40.78 0.54
C LYS A 3 -70.30 41.26 1.92
N GLN A 4 -70.85 40.64 2.96
CA GLN A 4 -70.35 40.78 4.34
C GLN A 4 -68.95 40.17 4.42
N HIS A 5 -67.94 41.01 4.66
CA HIS A 5 -66.63 40.57 5.14
C HIS A 5 -66.71 40.40 6.65
N SER A 6 -66.65 39.15 7.14
CA SER A 6 -66.49 38.87 8.56
C SER A 6 -65.14 39.42 9.04
N PRO A 7 -65.07 40.13 10.18
CA PRO A 7 -63.81 40.64 10.69
C PRO A 7 -62.93 39.46 11.10
N VAL A 8 -61.76 39.33 10.48
CA VAL A 8 -60.73 38.38 10.89
C VAL A 8 -60.43 38.66 12.37
N SER A 9 -60.53 37.64 13.23
CA SER A 9 -60.32 37.86 14.66
C SER A 9 -58.83 38.15 14.91
N VAL A 10 -58.54 39.02 15.88
CA VAL A 10 -57.15 39.34 16.28
C VAL A 10 -56.36 38.06 16.62
N VAL A 11 -57.05 37.02 17.10
CA VAL A 11 -56.46 35.70 17.38
C VAL A 11 -56.02 34.99 16.11
N ASP A 12 -56.80 35.06 15.03
CA ASP A 12 -56.45 34.45 13.73
C ASP A 12 -55.27 35.16 13.07
N GLU A 13 -55.20 36.49 13.21
CA GLU A 13 -54.11 37.30 12.69
C GLU A 13 -52.79 37.03 13.42
N VAL A 14 -52.83 36.98 14.76
CA VAL A 14 -51.66 36.59 15.58
C VAL A 14 -51.19 35.18 15.25
N ARG A 15 -52.12 34.23 15.02
CA ARG A 15 -51.79 32.86 14.66
C ARG A 15 -51.13 32.77 13.28
N LEU A 16 -51.61 33.54 12.30
CA LEU A 16 -51.04 33.60 10.96
C LEU A 16 -49.62 34.18 10.98
N ILE A 17 -49.41 35.29 11.69
CA ILE A 17 -48.10 35.92 11.86
C ILE A 17 -47.12 34.97 12.55
N SER A 18 -47.57 34.27 13.60
CA SER A 18 -46.75 33.29 14.33
C SER A 18 -46.30 32.14 13.42
N HIS A 19 -47.21 31.61 12.59
CA HIS A 19 -46.88 30.54 11.64
C HIS A 19 -45.92 31.01 10.54
N ALA A 20 -46.14 32.20 9.98
CA ALA A 20 -45.25 32.78 8.98
C ALA A 20 -43.84 32.99 9.56
N PHE A 21 -43.74 33.52 10.78
CA PHE A 21 -42.47 33.71 11.48
C PHE A 21 -41.75 32.39 11.75
N LEU A 22 -42.46 31.36 12.23
CA LEU A 22 -41.91 30.01 12.41
C LEU A 22 -41.41 29.41 11.09
N GLY A 23 -42.12 29.64 9.98
CA GLY A 23 -41.69 29.22 8.65
C GLY A 23 -40.38 29.89 8.22
N VAL A 24 -40.27 31.21 8.41
CA VAL A 24 -39.05 31.97 8.12
C VAL A 24 -37.89 31.51 8.99
N VAL A 25 -38.10 31.33 10.30
CA VAL A 25 -37.06 30.82 11.21
C VAL A 25 -36.59 29.42 10.81
N LYS A 26 -37.51 28.52 10.44
CA LYS A 26 -37.15 27.18 9.95
C LYS A 26 -36.36 27.24 8.64
N GLN A 27 -36.76 28.10 7.70
CA GLN A 27 -36.07 28.24 6.42
C GLN A 27 -34.67 28.85 6.60
N VAL A 28 -34.53 29.88 7.44
CA VAL A 28 -33.24 30.50 7.75
C VAL A 28 -32.35 29.52 8.49
N ALA A 29 -32.88 28.75 9.45
CA ALA A 29 -32.11 27.72 10.15
C ALA A 29 -31.67 26.59 9.19
N ALA A 30 -32.55 26.12 8.31
CA ALA A 30 -32.22 25.10 7.31
C ALA A 30 -31.17 25.59 6.32
N ASN A 31 -31.33 26.82 5.80
CA ASN A 31 -30.37 27.43 4.88
C ASN A 31 -29.03 27.75 5.57
N SER A 32 -29.05 28.08 6.86
CA SER A 32 -27.84 28.32 7.66
C SER A 32 -27.11 27.02 7.96
N ILE A 33 -27.82 25.95 8.33
CA ILE A 33 -27.24 24.61 8.52
C ILE A 33 -26.70 24.05 7.20
N ASP A 34 -27.42 24.21 6.09
CA ASP A 34 -26.97 23.79 4.77
C ASP A 34 -25.79 24.65 4.28
N GLY A 35 -25.83 25.96 4.51
CA GLY A 35 -24.72 26.87 4.26
C GLY A 35 -23.48 26.53 5.09
N PHE A 36 -23.66 26.18 6.37
CA PHE A 36 -22.60 25.77 7.30
C PHE A 36 -22.04 24.39 6.93
N ASN A 37 -22.90 23.44 6.56
CA ASN A 37 -22.47 22.16 6.02
C ASN A 37 -21.70 22.36 4.72
N ARG A 38 -22.14 23.21 3.79
CA ARG A 38 -21.38 23.53 2.56
C ARG A 38 -20.06 24.26 2.82
N LEU A 39 -19.97 25.05 3.90
CA LEU A 39 -18.75 25.76 4.30
C LEU A 39 -17.73 24.84 4.99
N PHE A 40 -18.19 23.78 5.68
CA PHE A 40 -17.37 22.87 6.49
C PHE A 40 -17.38 21.41 6.02
N THR A 41 -18.10 21.07 4.95
CA THR A 41 -17.89 19.81 4.23
C THR A 41 -16.51 19.91 3.62
N VAL A 42 -15.52 19.35 4.31
CA VAL A 42 -14.30 18.90 3.65
C VAL A 42 -14.79 17.98 2.55
N ASP A 43 -14.70 18.47 1.31
CA ASP A 43 -15.00 17.73 0.08
C ASP A 43 -14.49 16.30 0.29
N ASP A 44 -15.34 15.30 0.05
CA ASP A 44 -14.99 13.91 0.33
C ASP A 44 -13.70 13.49 -0.40
N ARG A 45 -13.36 14.16 -1.51
CA ARG A 45 -12.07 14.01 -2.21
C ARG A 45 -10.89 14.62 -1.43
N VAL A 46 -11.07 15.77 -0.79
CA VAL A 46 -10.07 16.35 0.11
C VAL A 46 -9.87 15.45 1.32
N ARG A 47 -10.95 14.86 1.84
CA ARG A 47 -10.88 13.87 2.93
C ARG A 47 -10.15 12.61 2.49
N ALA A 48 -10.42 12.10 1.30
CA ALA A 48 -9.71 10.96 0.73
C ALA A 48 -8.21 11.25 0.57
N HIS A 49 -7.84 12.46 0.14
CA HIS A 49 -6.42 12.86 0.07
C HIS A 49 -5.77 12.82 1.46
N PHE A 50 -6.41 13.42 2.46
CA PHE A 50 -5.92 13.38 3.84
C PHE A 50 -5.76 11.94 4.38
N TYR A 51 -6.72 11.06 4.11
CA TYR A 51 -6.64 9.65 4.50
C TYR A 51 -5.50 8.93 3.79
N ARG A 52 -5.26 9.21 2.50
CA ARG A 52 -4.15 8.64 1.75
C ARG A 52 -2.82 9.05 2.38
N GLU A 53 -2.58 10.35 2.54
CA GLU A 53 -1.32 10.85 3.10
C GLU A 53 -1.04 10.28 4.49
N ARG A 54 -2.06 10.24 5.36
CA ARG A 54 -1.91 9.63 6.69
C ARG A 54 -1.71 8.13 6.63
N GLY A 55 -2.49 7.40 5.83
CA GLY A 55 -2.37 5.95 5.70
C GLY A 55 -1.01 5.52 5.17
N VAL A 56 -0.50 6.24 4.16
CA VAL A 56 0.86 6.05 3.62
C VAL A 56 1.91 6.35 4.69
N ALA A 57 1.77 7.46 5.43
CA ALA A 57 2.69 7.79 6.52
C ALA A 57 2.70 6.73 7.64
N HIS A 58 1.53 6.21 8.05
CA HIS A 58 1.43 5.11 9.00
C HIS A 58 2.11 3.84 8.48
N THR A 59 1.94 3.52 7.19
CA THR A 59 2.61 2.37 6.54
C THR A 59 4.13 2.51 6.58
N LYS A 60 4.65 3.69 6.20
CA LYS A 60 6.09 3.97 6.22
C LYS A 60 6.68 3.90 7.64
N GLN A 61 5.88 4.19 8.66
CA GLN A 61 6.26 4.10 10.07
C GLN A 61 5.99 2.72 10.69
N GLY A 62 5.63 1.70 9.87
CA GLY A 62 5.37 0.33 10.32
C GLY A 62 4.06 0.14 11.09
N ARG A 63 3.22 1.17 11.21
CA ARG A 63 1.94 1.12 11.92
C ARG A 63 0.83 0.61 11.01
N HIS A 64 0.98 -0.62 10.53
CA HIS A 64 0.11 -1.24 9.52
C HIS A 64 -1.36 -1.29 9.95
N TRP A 65 -1.64 -1.68 11.20
CA TRP A 65 -3.01 -1.70 11.74
C TRP A 65 -3.70 -0.32 11.75
N GLN A 66 -2.94 0.76 11.86
CA GLN A 66 -3.49 2.13 11.78
C GLN A 66 -3.60 2.62 10.33
N ALA A 67 -2.75 2.12 9.43
CA ALA A 67 -2.75 2.49 8.02
C ALA A 67 -3.94 1.91 7.27
N MET A 68 -4.22 0.62 7.48
CA MET A 68 -5.23 -0.14 6.73
C MET A 68 -6.61 0.53 6.70
N PRO A 69 -7.25 0.88 7.85
CA PRO A 69 -8.59 1.47 7.80
C PRO A 69 -8.61 2.83 7.09
N LEU A 70 -7.51 3.60 7.12
CA LEU A 70 -7.42 4.87 6.39
C LEU A 70 -7.34 4.62 4.88
N LEU A 71 -6.51 3.69 4.46
CA LEU A 71 -6.31 3.35 3.04
C LEU A 71 -7.57 2.68 2.44
N GLU A 72 -8.27 1.85 3.21
CA GLU A 72 -9.57 1.29 2.80
C GLU A 72 -10.61 2.38 2.55
N GLN A 73 -10.61 3.47 3.32
CA GLN A 73 -11.49 4.62 3.05
C GLN A 73 -11.16 5.30 1.73
N VAL A 74 -9.87 5.41 1.39
CA VAL A 74 -9.45 6.03 0.12
C VAL A 74 -9.99 5.25 -1.08
N LEU A 75 -9.94 3.91 -1.04
CA LEU A 75 -10.42 3.07 -2.14
C LEU A 75 -11.94 3.11 -2.38
N ARG A 76 -12.71 3.70 -1.45
CA ARG A 76 -14.15 3.99 -1.69
C ARG A 76 -14.35 5.14 -2.68
N TYR A 77 -13.37 6.06 -2.76
CA TYR A 77 -13.44 7.25 -3.61
C TYR A 77 -12.54 7.11 -4.85
N TRP A 78 -11.36 6.53 -4.67
CA TRP A 78 -10.38 6.26 -5.72
C TRP A 78 -10.02 4.78 -5.74
N PRO A 79 -10.89 3.96 -6.36
CA PRO A 79 -10.77 2.51 -6.26
C PRO A 79 -9.49 1.96 -6.89
N ASP A 80 -8.91 2.69 -7.85
CA ASP A 80 -7.71 2.30 -8.60
C ASP A 80 -6.50 3.21 -8.30
N ASP A 81 -6.47 3.86 -7.12
CA ASP A 81 -5.30 4.63 -6.68
C ASP A 81 -4.10 3.70 -6.39
N GLU A 82 -3.13 3.68 -7.29
CA GLU A 82 -1.95 2.79 -7.25
C GLU A 82 -1.21 2.87 -5.91
N GLU A 83 -1.01 4.09 -5.40
CA GLU A 83 -0.27 4.32 -4.17
C GLU A 83 -0.98 3.70 -2.97
N THR A 84 -2.29 3.90 -2.87
CA THR A 84 -3.14 3.29 -1.83
C THR A 84 -3.16 1.78 -1.95
N LEU A 85 -3.39 1.23 -3.14
CA LEU A 85 -3.43 -0.22 -3.35
C LEU A 85 -2.09 -0.86 -2.97
N PHE A 86 -0.96 -0.25 -3.35
CA PHE A 86 0.37 -0.71 -2.96
C PHE A 86 0.56 -0.70 -1.44
N HIS A 87 0.24 0.41 -0.77
CA HIS A 87 0.48 0.55 0.67
C HIS A 87 -0.48 -0.30 1.52
N LEU A 88 -1.72 -0.47 1.05
CA LEU A 88 -2.71 -1.34 1.69
C LEU A 88 -2.32 -2.80 1.53
N GLY A 89 -2.00 -3.23 0.30
CA GLY A 89 -1.51 -4.58 0.02
C GLY A 89 -0.27 -4.91 0.84
N TYR A 90 0.73 -4.03 0.87
CA TYR A 90 1.91 -4.20 1.72
C TYR A 90 1.55 -4.29 3.21
N SER A 91 0.63 -3.46 3.71
CA SER A 91 0.22 -3.49 5.11
C SER A 91 -0.45 -4.81 5.49
N TYR A 92 -1.33 -5.35 4.63
CA TYR A 92 -1.92 -6.67 4.83
C TYR A 92 -0.86 -7.78 4.93
N LEU A 93 0.18 -7.76 4.09
CA LEU A 93 1.27 -8.76 4.18
C LEU A 93 2.02 -8.67 5.52
N LYS A 94 2.27 -7.45 5.99
CA LYS A 94 2.97 -7.20 7.26
C LYS A 94 2.13 -7.55 8.50
N THR A 95 0.83 -7.70 8.34
CA THR A 95 -0.11 -8.16 9.38
C THR A 95 -0.62 -9.58 9.13
N GLU A 96 0.09 -10.36 8.30
CA GLU A 96 -0.19 -11.78 7.98
C GLU A 96 -1.56 -12.05 7.33
N GLN A 97 -2.22 -11.00 6.83
CA GLN A 97 -3.46 -11.08 6.04
C GLN A 97 -3.12 -11.29 4.56
N THR A 98 -2.41 -12.38 4.26
CA THR A 98 -1.82 -12.62 2.94
C THR A 98 -2.88 -12.67 1.83
N ARG A 99 -4.04 -13.27 2.10
CA ARG A 99 -5.11 -13.42 1.11
C ARG A 99 -5.68 -12.06 0.69
N GLU A 100 -6.00 -11.21 1.65
CA GLU A 100 -6.49 -9.85 1.43
C GLU A 100 -5.44 -9.01 0.69
N GLY A 101 -4.17 -9.14 1.09
CA GLY A 101 -3.04 -8.52 0.41
C GLY A 101 -2.96 -8.90 -1.07
N ILE A 102 -3.06 -10.20 -1.39
CA ILE A 102 -3.05 -10.70 -2.77
C ILE A 102 -4.20 -10.08 -3.57
N LEU A 103 -5.44 -10.10 -3.05
CA LEU A 103 -6.60 -9.57 -3.78
C LEU A 103 -6.44 -8.09 -4.15
N VAL A 104 -5.94 -7.27 -3.21
CA VAL A 104 -5.70 -5.84 -3.45
C VAL A 104 -4.57 -5.63 -4.48
N LEU A 105 -3.51 -6.43 -4.41
CA LEU A 105 -2.37 -6.30 -5.30
C LEU A 105 -2.64 -6.86 -6.70
N GLU A 106 -3.41 -7.93 -6.84
CA GLU A 106 -3.90 -8.44 -8.13
C GLU A 106 -4.76 -7.40 -8.83
N ARG A 107 -5.65 -6.73 -8.08
CA ARG A 107 -6.43 -5.61 -8.59
C ARG A 107 -5.51 -4.50 -9.13
N ALA A 108 -4.48 -4.12 -8.36
CA ALA A 108 -3.50 -3.13 -8.82
C ALA A 108 -2.71 -3.60 -10.04
N ASN A 109 -2.43 -4.90 -10.16
CA ASN A 109 -1.67 -5.44 -11.29
C ASN A 109 -2.55 -5.70 -12.54
N HIS A 110 -3.88 -5.59 -12.44
CA HIS A 110 -4.80 -5.84 -13.56
C HIS A 110 -4.83 -4.69 -14.60
N SER A 111 -4.60 -3.45 -14.17
CA SER A 111 -4.61 -2.28 -15.07
C SER A 111 -3.18 -1.85 -15.43
N PRO A 112 -2.87 -1.58 -16.71
CA PRO A 112 -1.55 -1.08 -17.12
C PRO A 112 -1.12 0.20 -16.39
N ALA A 113 -2.07 1.05 -15.99
CA ALA A 113 -1.79 2.30 -15.27
C ALA A 113 -1.25 2.05 -13.85
N THR A 114 -1.59 0.91 -13.24
CA THR A 114 -1.29 0.58 -11.84
C THR A 114 -0.35 -0.62 -11.70
N ALA A 115 -0.11 -1.38 -12.78
CA ALA A 115 0.82 -2.51 -12.86
C ALA A 115 2.30 -2.04 -12.90
N THR A 116 2.72 -1.35 -11.85
CA THR A 116 4.06 -0.82 -11.67
C THR A 116 5.03 -1.88 -11.14
N PRO A 117 6.34 -1.76 -11.38
CA PRO A 117 7.34 -2.70 -10.83
C PRO A 117 7.29 -2.83 -9.31
N ARG A 118 6.91 -1.77 -8.59
CA ARG A 118 6.73 -1.81 -7.12
C ARG A 118 5.54 -2.67 -6.73
N VAL A 119 4.39 -2.54 -7.41
CA VAL A 119 3.20 -3.36 -7.18
C VAL A 119 3.52 -4.83 -7.48
N SER A 120 4.09 -5.13 -8.64
CA SER A 120 4.45 -6.50 -9.01
C SER A 120 5.50 -7.10 -8.05
N SER A 121 6.43 -6.30 -7.53
CA SER A 121 7.38 -6.74 -6.49
C SER A 121 6.67 -7.16 -5.20
N ILE A 122 5.69 -6.39 -4.73
CA ILE A 122 4.93 -6.75 -3.52
C ILE A 122 3.95 -7.90 -3.79
N LEU A 123 3.34 -7.98 -4.97
CA LEU A 123 2.51 -9.12 -5.37
C LEU A 123 3.33 -10.42 -5.42
N GLY A 124 4.54 -10.38 -6.00
CA GLY A 124 5.46 -11.53 -5.96
C GLY A 124 5.84 -11.93 -4.54
N MET A 125 6.04 -10.97 -3.63
CA MET A 125 6.22 -11.25 -2.20
C MET A 125 5.02 -11.95 -1.58
N ALA A 126 3.82 -11.47 -1.89
CA ALA A 126 2.57 -12.02 -1.38
C ALA A 126 2.40 -13.49 -1.80
N TYR A 127 2.69 -13.79 -3.07
CA TYR A 127 2.65 -15.16 -3.58
C TYR A 127 3.71 -16.07 -2.94
N ILE A 128 4.93 -15.59 -2.70
CA ILE A 128 5.94 -16.36 -1.97
C ILE A 128 5.45 -16.69 -0.56
N GLN A 129 4.86 -15.73 0.16
CA GLN A 129 4.30 -15.95 1.51
C GLN A 129 3.13 -16.95 1.49
N ALA A 130 2.32 -16.94 0.44
CA ALA A 130 1.25 -17.91 0.21
C ALA A 130 1.75 -19.27 -0.33
N LYS A 131 3.06 -19.42 -0.57
CA LYS A 131 3.69 -20.59 -1.21
C LYS A 131 3.21 -20.85 -2.64
N GLU A 132 2.66 -19.85 -3.30
CA GLU A 132 2.24 -19.86 -4.70
C GLU A 132 3.41 -19.45 -5.61
N TYR A 133 4.52 -20.17 -5.52
CA TYR A 133 5.80 -19.75 -6.10
C TYR A 133 5.75 -19.59 -7.62
N GLN A 134 4.99 -20.43 -8.33
CA GLN A 134 4.83 -20.32 -9.78
C GLN A 134 4.23 -18.96 -10.19
N LYS A 135 3.17 -18.52 -9.50
CA LYS A 135 2.57 -17.20 -9.74
C LYS A 135 3.51 -16.05 -9.40
N ALA A 136 4.34 -16.22 -8.36
CA ALA A 136 5.38 -15.26 -8.04
C ALA A 136 6.37 -15.10 -9.21
N VAL A 137 6.87 -16.22 -9.75
CA VAL A 137 7.79 -16.21 -10.91
C VAL A 137 7.16 -15.52 -12.12
N GLU A 138 5.92 -15.85 -12.47
CA GLU A 138 5.21 -15.25 -13.61
C GLU A 138 5.10 -13.73 -13.50
N VAL A 139 4.60 -13.22 -12.37
CA VAL A 139 4.45 -11.78 -12.14
C VAL A 139 5.79 -11.06 -12.11
N LEU A 140 6.82 -11.66 -11.50
CA LEU A 140 8.15 -11.05 -11.38
C LEU A 140 8.88 -11.01 -12.72
N ARG A 141 8.81 -12.07 -13.53
CA ARG A 141 9.38 -12.09 -14.90
C ARG A 141 8.71 -11.04 -15.79
N ALA A 142 7.38 -10.98 -15.79
CA ALA A 142 6.64 -9.97 -16.56
C ALA A 142 7.00 -8.52 -16.14
N ALA A 143 7.25 -8.30 -14.84
CA ALA A 143 7.69 -6.99 -14.36
C ALA A 143 9.14 -6.66 -14.76
N LEU A 144 10.02 -7.67 -14.83
CA LEU A 144 11.42 -7.51 -15.26
C LEU A 144 11.56 -7.15 -16.74
N GLU A 145 10.64 -7.60 -17.60
CA GLU A 145 10.60 -7.17 -19.02
C GLU A 145 10.51 -5.64 -19.15
N LYS A 146 9.78 -5.00 -18.22
CA LYS A 146 9.59 -3.54 -18.19
C LYS A 146 10.67 -2.83 -17.37
N SER A 147 11.34 -3.52 -16.46
CA SER A 147 12.29 -2.94 -15.51
C SER A 147 13.43 -3.90 -15.21
N PRO A 148 14.31 -4.16 -16.20
CA PRO A 148 15.32 -5.22 -16.11
C PRO A 148 16.40 -4.94 -15.06
N THR A 149 16.57 -3.69 -14.63
CA THR A 149 17.56 -3.26 -13.62
C THR A 149 16.96 -3.08 -12.23
N ASN A 150 15.80 -3.70 -11.94
CA ASN A 150 15.15 -3.60 -10.63
C ASN A 150 15.67 -4.67 -9.66
N PHE A 151 16.41 -4.23 -8.65
CA PHE A 151 16.97 -5.10 -7.61
C PHE A 151 15.93 -5.97 -6.89
N ASN A 152 14.80 -5.38 -6.47
CA ASN A 152 13.81 -6.11 -5.67
C ASN A 152 13.08 -7.18 -6.49
N LEU A 153 12.94 -6.98 -7.81
CA LEU A 153 12.34 -7.98 -8.68
C LEU A 153 13.26 -9.19 -8.84
N HIS A 154 14.54 -8.97 -9.16
CA HIS A 154 15.55 -10.04 -9.25
C HIS A 154 15.70 -10.81 -7.95
N TYR A 155 15.79 -10.11 -6.81
CA TYR A 155 15.89 -10.76 -5.50
C TYR A 155 14.69 -11.66 -5.21
N ARG A 156 13.46 -11.16 -5.42
CA ARG A 156 12.25 -11.95 -5.16
C ARG A 156 12.09 -13.09 -6.17
N LEU A 157 12.54 -12.91 -7.41
CA LEU A 157 12.53 -13.95 -8.42
C LEU A 157 13.45 -15.09 -7.98
N GLY A 158 14.65 -14.78 -7.50
CA GLY A 158 15.57 -15.77 -6.96
C GLY A 158 14.97 -16.55 -5.79
N LEU A 159 14.30 -15.88 -4.85
CA LEU A 159 13.61 -16.56 -3.74
C LEU A 159 12.49 -17.49 -4.22
N ALA A 160 11.69 -17.07 -5.20
CA ALA A 160 10.61 -17.89 -5.72
C ALA A 160 11.15 -19.13 -6.47
N LEU A 161 12.21 -18.97 -7.25
CA LEU A 161 12.87 -20.05 -7.99
C LEU A 161 13.56 -21.05 -7.06
N ASP A 162 14.20 -20.58 -5.99
CA ASP A 162 14.78 -21.43 -4.94
C ASP A 162 13.72 -22.34 -4.32
N HIS A 163 12.56 -21.77 -3.95
CA HIS A 163 11.43 -22.55 -3.43
C HIS A 163 10.83 -23.56 -4.42
N LEU A 164 11.00 -23.35 -5.73
CA LEU A 164 10.61 -24.30 -6.78
C LEU A 164 11.68 -25.37 -7.03
N GLY A 165 12.88 -25.25 -6.45
CA GLY A 165 14.02 -26.12 -6.74
C GLY A 165 14.72 -25.78 -8.06
N GLU A 166 14.37 -24.66 -8.71
CA GLU A 166 15.04 -24.15 -9.92
C GLU A 166 16.34 -23.43 -9.55
N TYR A 167 17.25 -24.16 -8.91
CA TYR A 167 18.40 -23.60 -8.21
C TYR A 167 19.36 -22.79 -9.10
N ASP A 168 19.67 -23.25 -10.31
CA ASP A 168 20.58 -22.52 -11.21
C ASP A 168 19.96 -21.18 -11.66
N ALA A 169 18.66 -21.18 -11.97
CA ALA A 169 17.92 -19.96 -12.31
C ALA A 169 17.77 -19.02 -11.10
N ALA A 170 17.64 -19.57 -9.89
CA ALA A 170 17.63 -18.79 -8.65
C ALA A 170 18.97 -18.07 -8.44
N ILE A 171 20.09 -18.77 -8.62
CA ILE A 171 21.44 -18.20 -8.53
C ILE A 171 21.62 -17.10 -9.59
N GLU A 172 21.19 -17.33 -10.83
CA GLU A 172 21.26 -16.31 -11.89
C GLU A 172 20.47 -15.04 -11.51
N ALA A 173 19.23 -15.19 -11.02
CA ALA A 173 18.43 -14.06 -10.56
C ALA A 173 19.10 -13.31 -9.39
N PHE A 174 19.71 -14.03 -8.43
CA PHE A 174 20.48 -13.40 -7.36
C PHE A 174 21.75 -12.69 -7.86
N GLN A 175 22.46 -13.27 -8.83
CA GLN A 175 23.61 -12.62 -9.46
C GLN A 175 23.21 -11.34 -10.17
N ASN A 176 22.08 -11.34 -10.89
CA ASN A 176 21.51 -10.13 -11.48
C ASN A 176 21.13 -9.08 -10.42
N ALA A 177 20.66 -9.49 -9.23
CA ALA A 177 20.47 -8.56 -8.12
C ALA A 177 21.81 -7.96 -7.64
N LEU A 178 22.89 -8.76 -7.58
CA LEU A 178 24.22 -8.30 -7.20
C LEU A 178 24.88 -7.38 -8.24
N THR A 179 24.60 -7.53 -9.54
CA THR A 179 25.11 -6.57 -10.54
C THR A 179 24.53 -5.17 -10.32
N ILE A 180 23.30 -5.08 -9.80
CA ILE A 180 22.64 -3.81 -9.48
C ILE A 180 23.10 -3.27 -8.14
N ARG A 181 23.25 -4.14 -7.13
CA ARG A 181 23.69 -3.78 -5.78
C ARG A 181 24.73 -4.79 -5.27
N PRO A 182 26.03 -4.53 -5.47
CA PRO A 182 27.09 -5.53 -5.24
C PRO A 182 27.36 -5.84 -3.77
N ASN A 183 26.90 -4.97 -2.86
CA ASN A 183 27.18 -5.05 -1.42
C ASN A 183 25.95 -5.52 -0.61
N GLU A 184 25.04 -6.27 -1.23
CA GLU A 184 23.83 -6.77 -0.56
C GLU A 184 24.10 -8.13 0.10
N LEU A 185 24.47 -8.07 1.38
CA LEU A 185 24.80 -9.21 2.23
C LEU A 185 23.81 -10.39 2.13
N LYS A 186 22.51 -10.08 2.16
CA LYS A 186 21.42 -11.07 2.09
C LYS A 186 21.45 -11.90 0.79
N ILE A 187 21.97 -11.35 -0.30
CA ILE A 187 22.04 -12.04 -1.59
C ILE A 187 23.17 -13.05 -1.59
N TYR A 188 24.34 -12.70 -1.05
CA TYR A 188 25.43 -13.67 -0.86
C TYR A 188 25.00 -14.84 0.03
N GLN A 189 24.27 -14.56 1.11
CA GLN A 189 23.68 -15.61 1.94
C GLN A 189 22.71 -16.49 1.16
N SER A 190 21.82 -15.89 0.36
CA SER A 190 20.83 -16.63 -0.43
C SER A 190 21.51 -17.56 -1.45
N ILE A 191 22.53 -17.06 -2.18
CA ILE A 191 23.30 -17.91 -3.11
C ILE A 191 24.01 -19.05 -2.36
N GLY A 192 24.63 -18.78 -1.22
CA GLY A 192 25.28 -19.81 -0.40
C GLY A 192 24.29 -20.90 0.03
N PHE A 193 23.09 -20.53 0.48
CA PHE A 193 22.04 -21.50 0.83
C PHE A 193 21.56 -22.31 -0.37
N VAL A 194 21.37 -21.69 -1.54
CA VAL A 194 20.97 -22.42 -2.75
C VAL A 194 22.06 -23.41 -3.19
N LEU A 195 23.33 -23.00 -3.16
CA LEU A 195 24.46 -23.89 -3.48
C LEU A 195 24.55 -25.08 -2.51
N ASP A 196 24.31 -24.85 -1.22
CA ASP A 196 24.28 -25.90 -0.21
C ASP A 196 23.14 -26.89 -0.46
N GLN A 197 21.94 -26.40 -0.81
CA GLN A 197 20.79 -27.22 -1.22
C GLN A 197 21.08 -28.05 -2.48
N GLN A 198 21.91 -27.53 -3.41
CA GLN A 198 22.39 -28.26 -4.58
C GLN A 198 23.47 -29.33 -4.24
N GLY A 199 23.96 -29.40 -3.00
CA GLY A 199 25.08 -30.25 -2.61
C GLY A 199 26.47 -29.70 -2.98
N LYS A 200 26.55 -28.45 -3.47
CA LYS A 200 27.80 -27.76 -3.82
C LYS A 200 28.40 -27.07 -2.58
N HIS A 201 28.68 -27.86 -1.55
CA HIS A 201 29.09 -27.35 -0.23
C HIS A 201 30.38 -26.51 -0.27
N GLU A 202 31.35 -26.87 -1.11
CA GLU A 202 32.61 -26.13 -1.24
C GLU A 202 32.38 -24.72 -1.80
N GLU A 203 31.52 -24.59 -2.80
CA GLU A 203 31.14 -23.30 -3.38
C GLU A 203 30.31 -22.48 -2.38
N ALA A 204 29.38 -23.12 -1.66
CA ALA A 204 28.56 -22.47 -0.63
C ALA A 204 29.44 -21.81 0.46
N VAL A 205 30.50 -22.50 0.90
CA VAL A 205 31.45 -21.98 1.90
C VAL A 205 32.10 -20.67 1.45
N VAL A 206 32.40 -20.50 0.16
CA VAL A 206 32.97 -19.25 -0.37
C VAL A 206 31.99 -18.09 -0.15
N PHE A 207 30.70 -18.29 -0.44
CA PHE A 207 29.66 -17.28 -0.27
C PHE A 207 29.37 -16.97 1.21
N PHE A 208 29.41 -17.98 2.09
CA PHE A 208 29.26 -17.77 3.53
C PHE A 208 30.45 -17.04 4.15
N LYS A 209 31.69 -17.34 3.71
CA LYS A 209 32.89 -16.59 4.14
C LYS A 209 32.80 -15.13 3.73
N LYS A 210 32.46 -14.86 2.47
CA LYS A 210 32.28 -13.48 1.98
C LYS A 210 31.20 -12.73 2.76
N THR A 211 30.09 -13.41 3.08
CA THR A 211 29.05 -12.85 3.96
C THR A 211 29.62 -12.45 5.32
N ARG A 212 30.41 -13.32 5.96
CA ARG A 212 31.00 -13.05 7.27
C ARG A 212 31.96 -11.87 7.23
N GLU A 213 32.86 -11.84 6.26
CA GLU A 213 33.81 -10.73 6.05
C GLU A 213 33.08 -9.39 5.87
N MET A 214 32.02 -9.37 5.06
CA MET A 214 31.20 -8.17 4.87
C MET A 214 30.50 -7.71 6.16
N LYS A 215 30.04 -8.63 7.02
CA LYS A 215 29.47 -8.27 8.32
C LYS A 215 30.52 -7.66 9.24
N GLU A 216 31.72 -8.22 9.28
CA GLU A 216 32.83 -7.73 10.10
C GLU A 216 33.21 -6.30 9.68
N VAL A 217 33.36 -6.04 8.38
CA VAL A 217 33.63 -4.69 7.85
C VAL A 217 32.51 -3.69 8.18
N LEU A 218 31.24 -4.12 8.13
CA LEU A 218 30.11 -3.24 8.49
C LEU A 218 30.09 -2.90 10.00
N GLN A 219 30.45 -3.86 10.84
CA GLN A 219 30.55 -3.69 12.30
C GLN A 219 31.66 -2.70 12.65
N GLU A 220 32.85 -2.86 12.08
CA GLU A 220 34.00 -1.99 12.32
C GLU A 220 33.72 -0.53 11.91
N ASN A 221 33.07 -0.32 10.76
CA ASN A 221 32.69 1.02 10.29
C ASN A 221 31.67 1.70 11.21
N TRP A 222 30.74 0.93 11.79
CA TRP A 222 29.75 1.45 12.72
C TRP A 222 30.39 1.85 14.06
N ASP A 223 31.24 0.99 14.61
CA ASP A 223 31.92 1.26 15.88
C ASP A 223 32.87 2.48 15.75
N GLY A 224 33.55 2.61 14.61
CA GLY A 224 34.43 3.76 14.32
C GLY A 224 33.72 5.10 14.11
N THR A 225 32.46 5.12 13.63
CA THR A 225 31.66 6.36 13.49
C THR A 225 30.92 6.76 14.77
N SER A 226 30.74 5.83 15.71
CA SER A 226 30.17 6.12 17.04
C SER A 226 31.20 6.60 18.07
N ALA A 227 32.49 6.46 17.78
CA ALA A 227 33.61 6.84 18.64
C ALA A 227 34.28 8.19 18.27
N SER A 228 33.78 8.89 17.25
CA SER A 228 34.28 10.20 16.77
C SER A 228 33.26 11.31 16.99
#